data_AF-A0A6G0XV75-F1
#
_entry.id   AF-A0A6G0XV75-F1
#
_cell.length_a   1.000
_cell.length_b   1.000
_cell.length_c   1.000
_cell.angle_alpha   90.00
_cell.angle_beta   90.00
_cell.angle_gamma   90.00
#
_symmetry.space_group_name_H-M   'P 1'
#
loop_
_entity.id
_entity.type
_entity.pdbx_description
1 polymer ?
#
loop_
_entity_poly.entity_id
_entity_poly.type
_entity_poly.pdbx_seq_one_letter_code
_entity_poly.pdbx_strand_id
1 'polypeptide(L)' 'MIEVILNDRLGKKIRVKCNEDDTVGDLKKLVAAQVGTRPEKIRIQKWYTIYKDHITLEDYEIHDGMGLELYYT' A
#
# COMPACT_ATOMS: atom_id res chain seq x y z
N MET A 1 3.55 14.59 0.90
CA MET A 1 4.36 13.49 0.31
C MET A 1 4.94 12.67 1.44
N ILE A 2 4.52 11.41 1.52
CA ILE A 2 4.82 10.46 2.59
C ILE A 2 5.52 9.22 2.00
N GLU A 3 6.31 8.53 2.83
CA GLU A 3 6.92 7.24 2.50
C GLU A 3 6.22 6.12 3.28
N VAL A 4 5.54 5.23 2.56
CA VAL A 4 4.87 4.06 3.14
C VAL A 4 5.72 2.81 2.93
N ILE A 5 5.83 1.98 3.97
CA ILE A 5 6.62 0.75 3.94
C ILE A 5 5.68 -0.44 3.83
N LEU A 6 5.72 -1.14 2.71
CA LEU A 6 4.93 -2.35 2.47
C LEU A 6 5.79 -3.59 2.72
N ASN A 7 5.33 -4.44 3.62
CA ASN A 7 6.01 -5.68 4.01
C ASN A 7 5.28 -6.86 3.41
N ASP A 8 5.95 -7.58 2.54
CA ASP A 8 5.48 -8.82 1.95
C ASP A 8 5.63 -9.99 2.94
N ARG A 9 4.82 -11.04 2.80
CA ARG A 9 4.92 -12.28 3.59
C ARG A 9 6.27 -12.98 3.47
N LEU A 10 6.96 -12.78 2.35
CA LEU A 10 8.31 -13.32 2.12
C LEU A 10 9.42 -12.47 2.75
N GLY A 11 9.07 -11.42 3.51
CA GLY A 11 10.03 -10.54 4.19
C GLY A 11 10.58 -9.41 3.31
N LYS A 12 10.10 -9.27 2.07
CA LYS A 12 10.48 -8.17 1.19
C LYS A 12 9.85 -6.86 1.70
N LYS A 13 10.69 -5.85 1.90
CA LYS A 13 10.25 -4.48 2.28
C LYS A 13 10.32 -3.56 1.07
N ILE A 14 9.19 -2.98 0.71
CA ILE A 14 9.04 -2.10 -0.44
C ILE A 14 8.70 -0.71 0.11
N ARG A 15 9.46 0.30 -0.28
CA ARG A 15 9.23 1.69 0.14
C ARG A 15 8.65 2.45 -1.03
N VAL A 16 7.46 3.01 -0.83
CA VAL A 16 6.75 3.75 -1.88
C VAL A 16 6.50 5.17 -1.41
N LYS A 17 6.91 6.13 -2.23
CA LYS A 17 6.57 7.53 -2.04
C LYS A 17 5.23 7.81 -2.69
N CYS A 18 4.30 8.34 -1.91
CA CYS A 18 2.94 8.69 -2.32
C CYS A 18 2.51 9.99 -1.63
N ASN A 19 1.38 10.54 -2.02
CA ASN A 19 0.76 11.69 -1.36
C ASN A 19 -0.37 11.20 -0.44
N GLU A 20 -0.68 11.97 0.60
CA GLU A 20 -1.78 11.65 1.53
C GLU A 20 -3.15 11.67 0.84
N ASP A 21 -3.31 12.50 -0.18
CA ASP A 21 -4.50 12.58 -1.03
C ASP A 21 -4.65 11.40 -2.01
N ASP A 22 -3.59 10.60 -2.22
CA ASP A 22 -3.67 9.46 -3.14
C ASP A 22 -4.61 8.39 -2.58
N THR A 23 -5.28 7.66 -3.48
CA THR A 23 -6.11 6.53 -3.08
C THR A 23 -5.26 5.28 -2.81
N VAL A 24 -5.78 4.36 -2.00
CA VAL A 24 -5.16 3.04 -1.83
C VAL A 24 -5.02 2.31 -3.18
N GLY A 25 -5.97 2.54 -4.11
CA GLY A 25 -5.89 2.00 -5.47
C GLY A 25 -4.67 2.52 -6.24
N ASP A 26 -4.32 3.80 -6.09
CA ASP A 26 -3.13 4.38 -6.70
C ASP A 26 -1.84 3.88 -6.02
N LEU A 27 -1.85 3.75 -4.69
CA LEU A 27 -0.76 3.09 -3.97
C LEU A 27 -0.51 1.67 -4.50
N LYS A 28 -1.57 0.87 -4.72
CA LYS A 28 -1.44 -0.47 -5.32
C LYS A 28 -0.81 -0.43 -6.72
N LYS A 29 -1.15 0.55 -7.56
CA LYS A 29 -0.54 0.69 -8.90
C LYS A 29 0.95 1.02 -8.82
N LEU A 30 1.35 1.91 -7.91
CA LEU A 30 2.76 2.26 -7.69
C LEU A 30 3.56 1.03 -7.24
N VAL A 31 3.00 0.25 -6.32
CA VAL A 31 3.61 -0.97 -5.81
C VAL A 31 3.67 -2.04 -6.90
N ALA A 32 2.59 -2.21 -7.65
CA ALA A 32 2.51 -3.11 -8.80
C ALA A 32 3.60 -2.81 -9.83
N ALA A 33 3.87 -1.54 -10.11
CA ALA A 33 4.93 -1.10 -11.01
C ALA A 33 6.34 -1.45 -10.49
N GLN A 34 6.58 -1.36 -9.17
CA GLN A 34 7.87 -1.72 -8.57
C GLN A 34 8.08 -3.23 -8.42
N VAL A 35 7.04 -3.98 -8.11
CA VAL A 35 7.11 -5.43 -7.88
C VAL A 35 6.98 -6.23 -9.18
N GLY A 36 6.37 -5.66 -10.21
CA GLY A 36 6.11 -6.34 -11.49
C GLY A 36 4.90 -7.27 -11.44
N THR A 37 3.84 -6.89 -10.71
CA THR A 37 2.59 -7.66 -10.63
C THR A 37 1.40 -6.81 -11.05
N ARG A 38 0.20 -7.41 -11.14
CA ARG A 38 -1.04 -6.66 -11.42
C ARG A 38 -1.58 -6.05 -10.14
N PRO A 39 -2.05 -4.79 -10.15
CA PRO A 39 -2.59 -4.13 -8.95
C PRO A 39 -3.82 -4.85 -8.37
N GLU A 40 -4.59 -5.53 -9.22
CA GLU A 40 -5.77 -6.32 -8.85
C GLU A 40 -5.42 -7.53 -7.96
N LYS A 41 -4.18 -8.03 -8.07
CA LYS A 41 -3.67 -9.14 -7.27
C LYS A 41 -3.04 -8.69 -5.97
N ILE A 42 -2.91 -7.38 -5.75
CA ILE A 42 -2.33 -6.83 -4.53
C ILE A 42 -3.46 -6.49 -3.56
N ARG A 43 -3.33 -7.02 -2.34
CA ARG A 43 -4.16 -6.64 -1.20
C ARG A 43 -3.27 -6.00 -0.14
N ILE A 44 -3.60 -4.76 0.21
CA ILE A 44 -2.94 -4.03 1.30
C ILE A 44 -3.82 -4.21 2.54
N GLN A 45 -3.20 -4.59 3.65
CA GLN A 45 -3.88 -4.83 4.91
C GLN A 45 -3.00 -4.38 6.07
N LYS A 46 -3.63 -4.06 7.19
CA LYS A 46 -2.95 -3.86 8.46
C LYS A 46 -3.78 -4.52 9.55
N TRP A 47 -3.24 -5.53 10.21
CA TRP A 47 -3.97 -6.35 11.18
C TRP A 47 -5.24 -6.95 10.58
N TYR A 48 -6.43 -6.58 11.08
CA TYR A 48 -7.73 -7.04 10.60
C TYR A 48 -8.35 -6.10 9.55
N THR A 49 -7.73 -4.95 9.27
CA THR A 49 -8.26 -3.92 8.38
C THR A 49 -7.75 -4.12 6.95
N ILE A 50 -8.68 -4.35 6.03
CA ILE A 50 -8.42 -4.42 4.59
C ILE A 50 -8.69 -3.05 4.00
N TYR A 51 -7.67 -2.46 3.38
CA TYR A 51 -7.79 -1.14 2.77
C TYR A 51 -8.53 -1.22 1.44
N LYS A 52 -9.53 -0.35 1.26
CA LYS A 52 -10.36 -0.28 0.06
C LYS A 52 -9.79 0.72 -0.94
N ASP A 53 -9.90 0.39 -2.22
CA ASP A 53 -9.20 1.12 -3.30
C ASP A 53 -9.67 2.55 -3.53
N HIS A 54 -10.91 2.89 -3.16
CA HIS A 54 -11.52 4.21 -3.40
C HIS A 54 -11.38 5.19 -2.25
N ILE A 55 -10.72 4.80 -1.16
CA ILE A 55 -10.49 5.64 0.02
C ILE A 55 -9.05 6.15 -0.03
N THR A 56 -8.85 7.40 0.40
CA THR A 56 -7.54 8.06 0.43
C THR A 56 -6.67 7.54 1.56
N LEU A 57 -5.36 7.75 1.44
CA LEU A 57 -4.42 7.40 2.52
C LEU A 57 -4.67 8.27 3.76
N GLU A 58 -5.06 9.53 3.58
CA GLU A 58 -5.43 10.44 4.68
C GLU A 58 -6.66 9.98 5.46
N ASP A 59 -7.74 9.57 4.79
CA ASP A 59 -8.99 9.09 5.45
C ASP A 59 -8.74 7.82 6.29
N TYR A 60 -7.74 7.04 5.89
CA TYR A 60 -7.26 5.88 6.62
C TYR A 60 -6.18 6.20 7.68
N GLU A 61 -5.88 7.47 7.91
CA GLU A 61 -4.86 7.96 8.84
C GLU A 61 -3.48 7.31 8.58
N ILE A 62 -3.12 7.16 7.30
CA ILE A 62 -1.82 6.64 6.90
C ILE A 62 -0.80 7.77 6.86
N HIS A 63 0.15 7.70 7.79
CA HIS A 63 1.20 8.70 7.95
C HIS A 63 2.55 8.23 7.37
N ASP A 64 3.49 9.17 7.29
CA ASP A 64 4.87 8.92 6.91
C ASP A 64 5.54 7.83 7.77
N GLY A 65 6.25 6.91 7.13
CA GLY A 65 6.96 5.80 7.78
C GLY A 65 6.07 4.63 8.22
N MET A 66 4.76 4.67 7.95
CA MET A 66 3.85 3.62 8.39
C MET A 66 4.13 2.29 7.68
N GLY A 67 4.18 1.22 8.48
CA GLY A 67 4.29 -0.15 8.00
C GLY A 67 2.92 -0.74 7.68
N LEU A 68 2.72 -1.16 6.44
CA LEU A 68 1.57 -1.89 5.95
C LEU A 68 1.98 -3.29 5.52
N GLU A 69 1.03 -4.23 5.51
CA GLU A 69 1.23 -5.60 5.09
C GLU A 69 0.73 -5.76 3.65
N LEU A 70 1.55 -6.39 2.83
CA LEU A 70 1.26 -6.68 1.44
C LEU A 70 0.97 -8.17 1.28
N TYR A 71 -0.17 -8.45 0.67
CA TYR A 71 -0.64 -9.79 0.36
C TYR A 71 -0.85 -9.91 -1.14
N TYR A 72 -0.44 -11.04 -1.71
CA TYR A 72 -0.82 -11.41 -3.08
C TYR A 72 -2.05 -12.31 -3.04
N THR A 73 -3.01 -12.03 -3.92
CA THR A 73 -4.19 -12.85 -4.20
C THR A 73 -4.18 -13.30 -5.65
#